data_AF-A0A811QYZ0-F1
#
_entry.id   AF-A0A811QYZ0-F1
#
_cell.length_a   1.000
_cell.length_b   1.000
_cell.length_c   1.000
_cell.angle_alpha   90.00
_cell.angle_beta   90.00
_cell.angle_gamma   90.00
#
_symmetry.space_group_name_H-M   'P 1'
#
loop_
_entity.id
_entity.type
_entity.pdbx_description
1 polymer ?
#
loop_
_entity_poly.entity_id
_entity_poly.type
_entity_poly.pdbx_seq_one_letter_code
_entity_poly.pdbx_strand_id
1 'polypeptide(L)'
;MEGTYILRGGRARRQPEHFTRDRYFRVEIFRATIDTQMAELNLKFNEKVMDLLSINATLIPRNGFLSFQANEICRSVEKYYPMDFNEQDMIAVEHQLNHFMVDASSSEDMKNIETVVQLCQSLVGTG
;
A
#
# COMPACT_ATOMS: atom_id res chain seq x y z
N MET A 1 36.35 11.22 -27.35
CA MET A 1 36.22 9.96 -28.09
C MET A 1 34.97 9.24 -27.60
N GLU A 2 33.88 9.25 -28.39
CA GLU A 2 32.70 8.42 -28.12
C GLU A 2 33.05 6.96 -28.46
N GLY A 3 33.56 6.23 -27.47
CA GLY A 3 33.80 4.80 -27.64
C GLY A 3 32.48 4.04 -27.66
N THR A 4 32.29 3.22 -28.70
CA THR A 4 31.20 2.23 -28.76
C THR A 4 31.30 1.30 -27.56
N TYR A 5 30.21 1.15 -26.82
CA TYR A 5 30.14 0.25 -25.66
C TYR A 5 29.42 -1.03 -26.09
N ILE A 6 29.89 -2.18 -25.63
CA ILE A 6 29.27 -3.48 -25.91
C ILE A 6 28.53 -3.94 -24.65
N LEU A 7 27.19 -4.01 -24.73
CA LEU A 7 26.34 -4.53 -23.66
C LEU A 7 26.68 -6.00 -23.40
N ARG A 8 26.93 -6.38 -22.14
CA ARG A 8 27.07 -7.79 -21.72
C ARG A 8 25.82 -8.23 -20.95
N GLY A 9 25.28 -9.42 -21.24
CA GLY A 9 24.07 -9.98 -20.61
C GLY A 9 22.91 -10.23 -21.59
N GLY A 10 21.74 -10.64 -21.09
CA GLY A 10 20.60 -11.10 -21.92
C GLY A 10 20.04 -10.10 -22.94
N ARG A 11 20.33 -8.80 -22.80
CA ARG A 11 19.92 -7.74 -23.72
C ARG A 11 20.97 -7.43 -24.82
N ALA A 12 22.15 -8.06 -24.78
CA ALA A 12 23.23 -7.85 -25.75
C ALA A 12 22.82 -8.16 -27.21
N ARG A 13 21.91 -9.12 -27.40
CA ARG A 13 21.43 -9.53 -28.74
C ARG A 13 20.56 -8.48 -29.44
N ARG A 14 20.10 -7.43 -28.75
CA ARG A 14 19.27 -6.35 -29.32
C ARG A 14 20.01 -5.01 -29.37
N GLN A 15 21.33 -5.04 -29.31
CA GLN A 15 22.14 -3.83 -29.26
C GLN A 15 22.12 -3.10 -30.61
N PRO A 16 21.70 -1.83 -30.68
CA PRO A 16 21.82 -1.04 -31.90
C PRO A 16 23.29 -0.84 -32.28
N GLU A 17 23.59 -0.79 -33.58
CA GLU A 17 24.95 -0.66 -34.12
C GLU A 17 25.71 0.57 -33.58
N HIS A 18 25.00 1.57 -33.05
CA HIS A 18 25.57 2.77 -32.41
C HIS A 18 25.17 2.91 -30.93
N PHE A 19 25.59 1.96 -30.10
CA PHE A 19 25.43 2.07 -28.65
C PHE A 19 26.67 2.67 -28.00
N THR A 20 26.58 3.95 -27.60
CA THR A 20 27.70 4.67 -26.98
C THR A 20 27.79 4.38 -25.48
N ARG A 21 29.01 4.48 -24.92
CA ARG A 21 29.22 4.39 -23.47
C ARG A 21 28.35 5.38 -22.70
N ASP A 22 28.24 6.61 -23.20
CA ASP A 22 27.43 7.66 -22.57
C ASP A 22 25.94 7.26 -22.49
N ARG A 23 25.37 6.71 -23.57
CA ARG A 23 24.00 6.20 -23.59
C ARG A 23 23.79 5.05 -22.61
N TYR A 24 24.75 4.13 -22.47
CA TYR A 24 24.68 3.04 -21.48
C TYR A 24 24.54 3.57 -20.05
N PHE A 25 25.46 4.45 -19.66
CA PHE A 25 25.50 4.98 -18.30
C PHE A 25 24.34 5.91 -17.99
N ARG A 26 23.88 6.71 -18.97
CA ARG A 26 22.76 7.66 -18.77
C ARG A 26 21.39 7.01 -18.87
N VAL A 27 21.19 6.07 -19.79
CA VAL A 27 19.85 5.56 -20.14
C VAL A 27 19.63 4.14 -19.63
N GLU A 28 20.53 3.19 -19.94
CA GLU A 28 20.28 1.78 -19.60
C GLU A 28 20.45 1.52 -18.10
N ILE A 29 21.43 2.15 -17.43
CA ILE A 29 21.55 2.05 -15.96
C ILE A 29 20.31 2.62 -15.30
N PHE A 30 19.90 3.83 -15.69
CA PHE A 30 18.72 4.48 -15.11
C PHE A 30 17.46 3.63 -15.30
N ARG A 31 17.26 3.08 -16.49
CA ARG A 31 16.15 2.18 -16.78
C ARG A 31 16.21 0.89 -15.96
N ALA A 32 17.39 0.27 -15.82
CA ALA A 32 17.56 -0.91 -14.98
C ALA A 32 17.26 -0.59 -13.51
N THR A 33 17.66 0.59 -13.00
CA THR A 33 17.32 1.04 -11.66
C THR A 33 15.81 1.20 -11.49
N ILE A 34 15.10 1.79 -12.45
CA ILE A 34 13.63 1.89 -12.41
C ILE A 34 12.99 0.49 -12.43
N ASP A 35 13.42 -0.39 -13.34
CA ASP A 35 12.92 -1.77 -13.43
C ASP A 35 13.07 -2.49 -12.07
N THR A 36 14.24 -2.35 -11.41
CA THR A 36 14.50 -2.93 -10.09
C THR A 36 13.62 -2.30 -9.00
N GLN A 37 13.54 -0.97 -8.92
CA GLN A 37 12.69 -0.30 -7.93
C GLN A 37 11.22 -0.70 -8.08
N MET A 38 10.73 -0.83 -9.31
CA MET A 38 9.35 -1.23 -9.57
C MET A 38 9.11 -2.69 -9.18
N ALA A 39 10.07 -3.58 -9.45
CA ALA A 39 9.98 -4.97 -8.99
C ALA A 39 9.97 -5.09 -7.46
N GLU A 40 10.82 -4.32 -6.77
CA GLU A 40 10.82 -4.28 -5.30
C GLU A 40 9.53 -3.71 -4.71
N LEU A 41 8.98 -2.64 -5.31
CA LEU A 41 7.70 -2.08 -4.90
C LEU A 41 6.57 -3.10 -5.09
N ASN A 42 6.50 -3.77 -6.23
CA ASN A 42 5.47 -4.79 -6.49
C ASN A 42 5.59 -5.99 -5.54
N LEU A 43 6.81 -6.32 -5.10
CA LEU A 43 7.03 -7.39 -4.11
C LEU A 43 6.55 -6.97 -2.72
N LYS A 44 6.86 -5.73 -2.29
CA LYS A 44 6.50 -5.20 -0.97
C LYS A 44 5.03 -4.82 -0.86
N PHE A 45 4.48 -4.21 -1.90
CA PHE A 45 3.08 -3.77 -2.03
C PHE A 45 2.34 -4.69 -3.00
N ASN A 46 2.35 -5.98 -2.69
CA ASN A 46 1.54 -6.94 -3.41
C ASN A 46 0.03 -6.67 -3.20
N GLU A 47 -0.82 -7.37 -3.94
CA GLU A 47 -2.28 -7.21 -3.90
C GLU A 47 -2.83 -7.23 -2.45
N LYS A 48 -2.38 -8.18 -1.62
CA LYS A 48 -2.81 -8.27 -0.22
C LYS A 48 -2.48 -7.00 0.56
N VAL A 49 -1.24 -6.50 0.44
CA VAL A 49 -0.81 -5.30 1.16
C VAL A 49 -1.57 -4.06 0.64
N MET A 50 -1.79 -3.96 -0.67
CA MET A 50 -2.52 -2.85 -1.27
C MET A 50 -3.99 -2.82 -0.83
N ASP A 51 -4.68 -3.96 -0.82
CA ASP A 51 -6.06 -4.05 -0.35
C ASP A 51 -6.17 -3.65 1.13
N LEU A 52 -5.27 -4.16 1.98
CA LEU A 52 -5.24 -3.81 3.41
C LEU A 52 -4.95 -2.32 3.64
N LEU A 53 -4.05 -1.71 2.87
CA LEU A 53 -3.77 -0.28 2.95
C LEU A 53 -4.97 0.56 2.49
N SER A 54 -5.64 0.14 1.42
CA SER A 54 -6.86 0.81 0.92
C SER A 54 -7.95 0.83 1.98
N ILE A 55 -8.13 -0.27 2.70
CA ILE A 55 -9.09 -0.37 3.81
C ILE A 55 -8.64 0.45 5.01
N ASN A 56 -7.36 0.42 5.36
CA ASN A 56 -6.85 1.24 6.47
C ASN A 56 -7.12 2.74 6.21
N ALA A 57 -7.02 3.19 4.95
CA ALA A 57 -7.34 4.57 4.58
C ALA A 57 -8.82 4.94 4.83
N THR A 58 -9.75 3.97 4.86
CA THR A 58 -11.17 4.23 5.17
C THR A 58 -11.45 4.33 6.67
N LEU A 59 -10.52 3.86 7.53
CA LEU A 59 -10.59 4.02 8.99
C LEU A 59 -10.27 5.45 9.45
N ILE A 60 -9.68 6.27 8.57
CA ILE A 60 -9.39 7.66 8.90
C ILE A 60 -10.72 8.42 8.96
N PRO A 61 -11.04 9.12 10.07
CA PRO A 61 -12.29 9.88 10.27
C PRO A 61 -12.45 11.12 9.36
N ARG A 62 -11.71 11.18 8.24
CA ARG A 62 -11.73 12.28 7.29
C ARG A 62 -13.10 12.37 6.63
N ASN A 63 -13.63 13.58 6.53
CA ASN A 63 -14.96 13.86 5.98
C ASN A 63 -16.08 13.05 6.68
N GLY A 64 -15.93 12.70 7.96
CA GLY A 64 -16.96 11.97 8.70
C GLY A 64 -17.16 10.54 8.21
N PHE A 65 -16.08 9.83 7.88
CA PHE A 65 -16.11 8.41 7.51
C PHE A 65 -16.89 8.08 6.22
N LEU A 66 -17.02 9.02 5.26
CA LEU A 66 -17.77 8.78 4.01
C LEU A 66 -17.33 7.54 3.21
N SER A 67 -16.06 7.14 3.31
CA SER A 67 -15.52 5.95 2.65
C SER A 67 -15.50 4.69 3.51
N PHE A 68 -15.86 4.79 4.79
CA PHE A 68 -15.86 3.67 5.72
C PHE A 68 -17.02 2.73 5.45
N GLN A 69 -16.72 1.43 5.33
CA GLN A 69 -17.72 0.39 5.18
C GLN A 69 -17.27 -0.84 5.97
N ALA A 70 -17.86 -1.08 7.13
CA ALA A 70 -17.49 -2.19 8.02
C ALA A 70 -17.49 -3.55 7.29
N ASN A 71 -18.47 -3.78 6.42
CA ASN A 71 -18.57 -5.01 5.62
C ASN A 71 -17.35 -5.24 4.69
N GLU A 72 -16.83 -4.19 4.06
CA GLU A 72 -15.65 -4.28 3.17
C GLU A 72 -14.39 -4.62 3.96
N ILE A 73 -14.28 -4.08 5.18
CA ILE A 73 -13.20 -4.43 6.13
C ILE A 73 -13.32 -5.91 6.49
N CYS A 74 -14.50 -6.35 6.91
CA CYS A 74 -14.76 -7.73 7.30
C CYS A 74 -14.44 -8.72 6.16
N ARG A 75 -14.91 -8.44 4.94
CA ARG A 75 -14.63 -9.28 3.77
C ARG A 75 -13.13 -9.44 3.51
N SER A 76 -12.34 -8.41 3.78
CA SER A 76 -10.89 -8.47 3.61
C SER A 76 -10.19 -9.20 4.74
N VAL A 77 -10.71 -9.09 5.97
CA VAL A 77 -10.25 -9.91 7.11
C VAL A 77 -10.48 -11.38 6.79
N GLU A 78 -11.67 -11.76 6.32
CA GLU A 78 -11.98 -13.13 5.89
C GLU A 78 -11.07 -13.61 4.74
N LYS A 79 -10.84 -12.76 3.73
CA LYS A 79 -9.96 -13.09 2.58
C LYS A 79 -8.53 -13.36 3.02
N TYR A 80 -8.00 -12.57 3.95
CA TYR A 80 -6.56 -12.53 4.25
C TYR A 80 -6.12 -13.17 5.56
N TYR A 81 -7.07 -13.38 6.49
CA TYR A 81 -6.88 -13.95 7.82
C TYR A 81 -7.98 -14.98 8.18
N PRO A 82 -8.31 -15.94 7.28
CA PRO A 82 -9.43 -16.87 7.49
C PRO A 82 -9.25 -17.83 8.68
N MET A 83 -8.01 -17.95 9.20
CA MET A 83 -7.70 -18.83 10.33
C MET A 83 -7.73 -18.10 11.67
N ASP A 84 -7.76 -16.76 11.66
CA ASP A 84 -7.66 -15.93 12.87
C ASP A 84 -9.04 -15.55 13.42
N PHE A 85 -10.10 -15.65 12.61
CA PHE A 85 -11.47 -15.28 12.97
C PHE A 85 -12.44 -16.39 12.56
N ASN A 86 -13.28 -16.84 13.50
CA ASN A 86 -14.43 -17.67 13.16
C ASN A 86 -15.65 -16.79 12.79
N GLU A 87 -16.76 -17.41 12.36
CA GLU A 87 -17.97 -16.68 11.96
C GLU A 87 -18.53 -15.77 13.08
N GLN A 88 -18.48 -16.20 14.34
CA GLN A 88 -18.94 -15.39 15.47
C GLN A 88 -18.00 -14.22 15.75
N ASP A 89 -16.68 -14.42 15.63
CA ASP A 89 -15.69 -13.36 15.78
C ASP A 89 -15.89 -12.31 14.69
N MET A 90 -16.17 -12.72 13.45
CA MET A 90 -16.45 -11.80 12.34
C MET A 90 -17.69 -10.94 12.58
N ILE A 91 -18.76 -11.52 13.10
CA ILE A 91 -19.96 -10.77 13.50
C ILE A 91 -19.61 -9.77 14.61
N ALA A 92 -18.80 -10.16 15.59
CA ALA A 92 -18.38 -9.28 16.67
C ALA A 92 -17.51 -8.11 16.15
N VAL A 93 -16.57 -8.38 15.25
CA VAL A 93 -15.72 -7.37 14.59
C VAL A 93 -16.58 -6.36 13.83
N GLU A 94 -17.57 -6.82 13.06
CA GLU A 94 -18.46 -5.91 12.32
C GLU A 94 -19.25 -4.98 13.28
N HIS A 95 -19.75 -5.51 14.39
CA HIS A 95 -20.43 -4.70 15.40
C HIS A 95 -19.48 -3.69 16.06
N GLN A 96 -18.25 -4.10 16.40
CA GLN A 96 -17.24 -3.22 16.99
C GLN A 96 -16.83 -2.09 16.03
N LEU A 97 -16.68 -2.40 14.74
CA LEU A 97 -16.38 -1.41 13.70
C LEU A 97 -17.49 -0.36 13.57
N ASN A 98 -18.75 -0.79 13.60
CA ASN A 98 -19.88 0.14 13.58
C ASN A 98 -19.95 1.01 14.83
N HIS A 99 -19.69 0.44 16.01
CA HIS A 99 -19.64 1.20 17.26
C HIS A 99 -18.50 2.23 17.24
N PHE A 100 -17.31 1.82 16.80
CA PHE A 100 -16.16 2.69 16.63
C PHE A 100 -16.49 3.89 15.75
N MET A 101 -17.16 3.69 14.61
CA MET A 101 -17.57 4.78 13.72
C MET A 101 -18.46 5.81 14.43
N VAL A 102 -19.43 5.36 15.24
CA VAL A 102 -20.35 6.24 15.98
C VAL A 102 -19.60 7.05 17.03
N ASP A 103 -18.74 6.39 17.81
CA ASP A 103 -17.96 7.03 18.87
C ASP A 103 -16.95 8.02 18.30
N ALA A 104 -16.20 7.59 17.29
CA ALA A 104 -15.17 8.40 16.66
C ALA A 104 -15.77 9.60 15.91
N SER A 105 -16.96 9.47 15.34
CA SER A 105 -17.67 10.62 14.72
C SER A 105 -18.12 11.66 15.76
N SER A 106 -18.39 11.22 16.99
CA SER A 106 -18.83 12.08 18.09
C SER A 106 -17.66 12.72 18.86
N SER A 107 -16.46 12.15 18.76
CA SER A 107 -15.24 12.62 19.43
C SER A 107 -14.63 13.83 18.73
N GLU A 108 -14.41 14.91 19.47
CA GLU A 108 -13.74 16.11 18.95
C GLU A 108 -12.26 15.85 18.62
N ASP A 109 -11.60 14.96 19.37
CA ASP A 109 -10.20 14.58 19.17
C ASP A 109 -10.02 13.80 17.86
N MET A 110 -11.03 13.00 17.48
CA MET A 110 -10.98 12.20 16.26
C MET A 110 -11.31 13.00 14.99
N LYS A 111 -12.07 14.11 15.09
CA LYS A 111 -12.46 14.93 13.91
C LYS A 111 -11.27 15.52 13.16
N ASN A 112 -10.15 15.76 13.84
CA ASN A 112 -8.97 16.41 13.27
C ASN A 112 -7.89 15.41 12.78
N ILE A 113 -8.20 14.11 12.77
CA ILE A 113 -7.25 13.08 12.34
C ILE A 113 -7.25 12.97 10.81
N GLU A 114 -6.10 13.21 10.20
CA GLU A 114 -5.92 13.18 8.74
C GLU A 114 -5.04 12.01 8.27
N THR A 115 -4.29 11.39 9.19
CA THR A 115 -3.31 10.35 8.88
C THR A 115 -3.52 9.10 9.71
N VAL A 116 -3.11 7.95 9.17
CA VAL A 116 -3.09 6.68 9.92
C VAL A 116 -2.25 6.78 11.18
N VAL A 117 -1.14 7.52 11.15
CA VAL A 117 -0.26 7.70 12.31
C VAL A 117 -0.99 8.40 13.45
N GLN A 118 -1.70 9.50 13.16
CA GLN A 118 -2.52 10.21 14.15
C GLN A 118 -3.67 9.33 14.66
N LEU A 119 -4.31 8.55 13.79
CA LEU A 119 -5.33 7.58 14.19
C LEU A 119 -4.78 6.60 15.22
N CYS A 120 -3.64 5.95 14.91
CA CYS A 120 -3.00 5.01 15.83
C CYS A 120 -2.60 5.66 17.16
N GLN A 121 -2.06 6.89 17.13
CA GLN A 121 -1.70 7.62 18.35
C GLN A 121 -2.93 7.92 19.22
N SER A 122 -4.04 8.32 18.60
CA SER A 122 -5.30 8.60 19.28
C SER A 122 -5.87 7.33 19.91
N LEU A 123 -5.92 6.23 19.14
CA LEU A 123 -6.41 4.92 19.62
C LEU A 123 -5.63 4.40 20.83
N VAL A 124 -4.30 4.59 20.85
CA VAL A 124 -3.45 4.22 22.00
C VAL A 124 -3.72 5.09 23.22
N GLY A 125 -4.06 6.38 23.03
CA GLY A 125 -4.39 7.28 24.13
C GLY A 125 -5.79 7.06 24.74
N THR A 126 -6.71 6.47 23.97
CA THR A 126 -8.10 6.21 24.40
C THR A 126 -8.33 4.83 25.05
N GLY A 127 -7.32 3.95 25.03
CA GLY A 127 -7.37 2.60 25.63
C GLY A 127 -6.66 2.51 26.97
#